data_AF-A0AAE8N8S2-F1
#
_entry.id   AF-A0AAE8N8S2-F1
#
_cell.length_a   1.000
_cell.length_b   1.000
_cell.length_c   1.000
_cell.angle_alpha   90.00
_cell.angle_beta   90.00
_cell.angle_gamma   90.00
#
_symmetry.space_group_name_H-M   'P 1'
#
loop_
_entity.id
_entity.type
_entity.pdbx_description
1 polymer ?
#
loop_
_entity_poly.entity_id
_entity_poly.type
_entity_poly.pdbx_seq_one_letter_code
_entity_poly.pdbx_strand_id
1 'polypeptide(L)' 'MGFKFKLGDDITIEASGETGVVVGRAEYSNVEDAYLVRYKAGDGRATESWWSESALTT' A
#
# COMPACT_ATOMS: atom_id res chain seq x y z
N MET A 1 -13.65 9.43 10.27
CA MET A 1 -12.73 8.30 10.03
C MET A 1 -12.32 8.41 8.58
N GLY A 2 -11.03 8.35 8.26
CA GLY A 2 -10.57 8.50 6.89
C GLY A 2 -9.23 7.82 6.74
N PHE A 3 -8.89 7.50 5.49
CA PHE A 3 -7.67 6.80 5.13
C PHE A 3 -6.42 7.39 5.79
N LYS A 4 -5.65 6.55 6.48
CA LYS A 4 -4.33 6.87 7.04
C LYS A 4 -3.34 7.34 5.98
N PHE A 5 -3.34 6.69 4.81
CA PHE A 5 -2.48 7.06 3.68
C PHE A 5 -3.26 7.77 2.56
N LYS A 6 -2.60 8.68 1.85
CA LYS A 6 -3.17 9.43 0.73
C LYS A 6 -2.71 8.85 -0.60
N LEU A 7 -3.47 9.12 -1.65
CA LEU A 7 -3.02 8.84 -3.01
C LEU A 7 -1.76 9.68 -3.30
N GLY A 8 -0.72 9.03 -3.80
CA GLY A 8 0.58 9.64 -4.05
C GLY A 8 1.55 9.58 -2.88
N ASP A 9 1.16 9.07 -1.71
CA ASP A 9 2.10 8.87 -0.60
C ASP A 9 3.10 7.75 -0.95
N ASP A 10 4.38 8.02 -0.68
CA ASP A 10 5.43 7.01 -0.64
C ASP A 10 5.30 6.19 0.65
N ILE A 11 5.29 4.88 0.51
CA ILE A 11 5.17 3.93 1.62
C ILE A 11 6.20 2.81 1.49
N THR A 12 6.40 2.09 2.59
CA THR A 12 7.16 0.84 2.68
C THR A 12 6.22 -0.31 3.04
N ILE A 13 6.35 -1.42 2.34
CA ILE A 13 5.70 -2.69 2.69
C ILE A 13 6.53 -3.34 3.80
N GLU A 14 5.97 -3.46 5.01
CA GLU A 14 6.75 -3.90 6.19
C GLU A 14 7.37 -5.29 6.01
N ALA A 15 6.65 -6.21 5.37
CA ALA A 15 7.08 -7.59 5.25
C ALA A 15 8.34 -7.78 4.37
N SER A 16 8.53 -6.93 3.36
CA SER A 16 9.59 -7.07 2.36
C SER A 16 10.58 -5.90 2.34
N GLY A 17 10.24 -4.76 2.93
CA GLY A 17 11.01 -3.52 2.80
C GLY A 17 10.90 -2.86 1.42
N GLU A 18 10.04 -3.37 0.55
CA GLU A 18 9.80 -2.77 -0.77
C GLU A 18 9.08 -1.44 -0.62
N THR A 19 9.55 -0.43 -1.34
CA THR A 19 8.95 0.91 -1.33
C THR A 19 8.15 1.17 -2.59
N GLY A 20 7.05 1.90 -2.44
CA GLY A 20 6.15 2.20 -3.53
C GLY A 20 5.24 3.38 -3.25
N VAL A 21 4.33 3.63 -4.17
CA VAL A 21 3.39 4.75 -4.10
C VAL A 21 1.97 4.23 -4.00
N VAL A 22 1.18 4.82 -3.11
CA VAL A 22 -0.26 4.53 -3.01
C VAL A 22 -0.98 5.09 -4.24
N VAL A 23 -1.52 4.22 -5.08
CA VAL A 23 -2.26 4.57 -6.31
C VAL A 23 -3.76 4.28 -6.23
N GLY A 24 -4.22 3.63 -5.16
CA GLY A 24 -5.62 3.33 -4.91
C GLY A 24 -5.92 3.19 -3.42
N ARG A 25 -7.17 3.46 -3.03
CA ARG A 25 -7.66 3.32 -1.64
C ARG A 25 -9.05 2.71 -1.67
N ALA A 26 -9.31 1.80 -0.75
CA ALA A 26 -10.59 1.12 -0.62
C ALA A 26 -10.95 0.97 0.86
N GLU A 27 -12.19 1.33 1.20
CA GLU A 27 -12.77 1.09 2.52
C GLU A 27 -13.60 -0.20 2.45
N TYR A 28 -13.60 -0.97 3.54
CA TYR A 28 -14.35 -2.21 3.65
C TYR A 28 -15.20 -2.19 4.92
N SER A 29 -16.37 -2.84 4.90
CA SER A 29 -17.28 -2.82 6.04
C SER A 29 -16.83 -3.69 7.23
N ASN A 30 -15.96 -4.67 6.99
CA ASN A 30 -15.66 -5.75 7.95
C ASN A 30 -14.15 -5.93 8.23
N VAL A 31 -13.30 -5.14 7.57
CA VAL A 31 -11.84 -5.18 7.71
C VAL A 31 -11.28 -3.76 7.61
N GLU A 32 -9.99 -3.61 7.89
CA GLU A 32 -9.29 -2.33 7.76
C GLU A 32 -9.24 -1.83 6.30
N ASP A 33 -8.96 -0.53 6.15
CA ASP A 33 -8.76 0.09 4.85
C ASP A 33 -7.61 -0.59 4.09
N ALA A 34 -7.77 -0.76 2.79
CA ALA A 34 -6.72 -1.28 1.93
C ALA A 34 -6.22 -0.23 0.94
N TYR A 35 -4.95 -0.38 0.57
CA TYR A 35 -4.22 0.55 -0.27
C TYR A 35 -3.58 -0.21 -1.42
N LEU A 36 -3.81 0.24 -2.65
CA LEU A 36 -3.16 -0.30 -3.84
C LEU A 36 -1.81 0.39 -3.96
N VAL A 37 -0.74 -0.37 -3.83
CA VAL A 37 0.62 0.16 -3.89
C VAL A 37 1.24 -0.26 -5.22
N ARG A 38 1.77 0.70 -5.96
CA ARG A 38 2.64 0.45 -7.11
C ARG A 38 4.09 0.51 -6.67
N TYR A 39 4.83 -0.57 -6.88
CA TYR A 39 6.22 -0.71 -6.43
C TYR A 39 7.03 -1.56 -7.39
N LYS A 40 8.36 -1.53 -7.22
CA LYS A 40 9.27 -2.45 -7.88
C LYS A 40 9.45 -3.66 -6.99
N ALA A 41 9.00 -4.81 -7.47
CA ALA A 41 9.17 -6.07 -6.74
C ALA A 41 10.65 -6.47 -6.67
N GLY A 42 11.01 -7.31 -5.70
CA GLY A 42 12.38 -7.82 -5.51
C GLY A 42 12.97 -8.54 -6.75
N ASP A 43 12.13 -9.04 -7.66
CA ASP A 43 12.54 -9.62 -8.94
C ASP A 43 12.78 -8.59 -10.06
N GLY A 44 12.62 -7.30 -9.74
CA GLY A 44 12.90 -6.18 -10.63
C GLY A 44 11.71 -5.69 -11.46
N ARG A 45 10.54 -6.32 -11.37
CA ARG A 45 9.36 -5.93 -12.14
C ARG A 45 8.58 -4.80 -11.47
N ALA A 46 7.98 -3.92 -12.27
CA ALA A 46 6.94 -3.03 -11.78
C ALA A 46 5.66 -3.85 -11.55
N THR A 47 5.07 -3.76 -10.37
CA THR A 47 3.85 -4.46 -10.01
C THR A 47 2.96 -3.57 -9.14
N GLU A 48 1.70 -4.00 -8.98
CA GLU A 48 0.71 -3.36 -8.13
C GLU A 48 0.05 -4.44 -7.27
N SER A 49 -0.14 -4.18 -5.98
CA SER A 49 -0.86 -5.08 -5.08
C SER A 49 -1.59 -4.32 -3.99
N TRP A 50 -2.71 -4.87 -3.54
CA TRP A 50 -3.47 -4.36 -2.41
C TRP A 50 -2.83 -4.84 -1.11
N TRP A 51 -2.69 -3.91 -0.17
CA TRP A 51 -2.16 -4.14 1.17
C TRP A 51 -3.09 -3.52 2.21
N SER A 52 -3.24 -4.22 3.33
CA SER A 52 -3.95 -3.71 4.49
C SER A 52 -3.21 -2.52 5.11
N GLU A 53 -3.92 -1.60 5.75
CA GLU A 53 -3.34 -0.43 6.43
C GLU A 53 -2.17 -0.75 7.36
N SER A 54 -2.27 -1.86 8.09
CA SER A 54 -1.30 -2.36 9.06
C SER A 54 -0.06 -3.00 8.43
N ALA A 55 -0.07 -3.29 7.13
CA ALA A 55 1.09 -3.83 6.42
C ALA A 55 2.02 -2.73 5.87
N LEU A 56 1.66 -1.46 6.05
CA LEU A 56 2.31 -0.32 5.44
C LEU A 56 2.83 0.68 6.47
N THR A 57 4.00 1.24 6.18
CA THR A 57 4.64 2.32 6.94
C THR A 57 5.09 3.44 6.00
N THR A 58 5.28 4.65 6.55
CA THR A 58 5.99 5.76 5.87
C THR A 58 7.49 5.67 6.08
#